data_AF-A0A955YJT8-F1
#
_entry.id   AF-A0A955YJT8-F1
#
_cell.length_a   1.000
_cell.length_b   1.000
_cell.length_c   1.000
_cell.angle_alpha   90.00
_cell.angle_beta   90.00
_cell.angle_gamma   90.00
#
_symmetry.space_group_name_H-M   'P 1'
#
loop_
_entity.id
_entity.type
_entity.pdbx_description
1 polymer ?
#
loop_
_entity_poly.entity_id
_entity_poly.type
_entity_poly.pdbx_seq_one_letter_code
_entity_poly.pdbx_strand_id
1 'polypeptide(L)'
;MSSFPDFSTLPFDGVASSSSTASADAWRALAGAAAERTEPTPEGIPVKPVYSAADLEGLTHLGGAPGIAPYVRGPYSSMYVQRPWTIRQYAGFSTAE
;
A
#
# COMPACT_ATOMS: atom_id res chain seq x y z
N MET A 1 37.06 -7.87 22.46
CA MET A 1 36.00 -7.86 23.50
C MET A 1 34.69 -7.58 22.79
N SER A 2 33.91 -8.63 22.51
CA SER A 2 32.60 -8.46 21.85
C SER A 2 31.57 -8.08 22.91
N SER A 3 30.95 -6.91 22.77
CA SER A 3 29.83 -6.48 23.61
C SER A 3 28.55 -6.99 22.98
N PHE A 4 27.84 -7.90 23.65
CA PHE A 4 26.49 -8.28 23.25
C PHE A 4 25.53 -7.16 23.67
N PRO A 5 24.78 -6.55 22.74
CA PRO A 5 23.81 -5.52 23.08
C PRO A 5 22.63 -6.10 23.87
N ASP A 6 22.16 -5.38 24.87
CA ASP A 6 20.96 -5.70 25.63
C ASP A 6 19.74 -5.00 24.99
N PHE A 7 18.91 -5.77 24.31
CA PHE A 7 17.73 -5.25 23.59
C PHE A 7 16.54 -4.92 24.51
N SER A 8 16.59 -5.26 25.80
CA SER A 8 15.51 -4.91 26.74
C SER A 8 15.51 -3.43 27.14
N THR A 9 16.65 -2.76 26.99
CA THR A 9 16.88 -1.37 27.40
C THR A 9 17.02 -0.40 26.22
N LEU A 10 17.05 -0.92 24.99
CA LEU A 10 17.14 -0.11 23.78
C LEU A 10 15.76 0.44 23.38
N PRO A 11 15.58 1.78 23.32
CA PRO A 11 14.34 2.37 22.85
C PRO A 11 14.17 2.15 21.34
N PHE A 12 12.99 1.69 20.92
CA PHE A 12 12.65 1.52 19.51
C PHE A 12 12.80 2.83 18.73
N ASP A 13 12.34 3.95 19.31
CA ASP A 13 12.37 5.28 18.67
C ASP A 13 13.72 6.01 18.82
N GLY A 14 14.61 5.51 19.69
CA GLY A 14 15.90 6.16 20.00
C GLY A 14 17.09 5.59 19.24
N VAL A 15 16.88 4.56 18.41
CA VAL A 15 17.73 4.35 17.24
C VAL A 15 17.50 5.59 16.41
N ALA A 16 18.46 6.53 16.45
CA ALA A 16 18.46 7.68 15.56
C ALA A 16 18.06 7.15 14.20
N SER A 17 16.88 7.58 13.75
CA SER A 17 16.50 7.45 12.36
C SER A 17 17.52 8.32 11.64
N SER A 18 18.74 7.82 11.46
CA SER A 18 19.52 8.14 10.29
C SER A 18 18.52 7.86 9.21
N SER A 19 18.05 8.93 8.61
CA SER A 19 17.02 8.97 7.60
C SER A 19 17.52 8.21 6.38
N SER A 20 17.57 6.89 6.50
CA SER A 20 17.33 5.97 5.42
C SER A 20 15.97 5.34 5.73
N THR A 21 14.91 6.16 5.72
CA THR A 21 13.85 5.78 4.81
C THR A 21 14.58 5.52 3.51
N ALA A 22 14.83 4.25 3.16
CA ALA A 22 15.54 3.94 1.93
C ALA A 22 14.83 4.77 0.86
N SER A 23 15.56 5.76 0.34
CA SER A 23 14.96 6.76 -0.52
C SER A 23 14.42 6.03 -1.74
N ALA A 24 13.47 6.62 -2.45
CA ALA A 24 13.03 6.05 -3.72
C ALA A 24 14.24 5.72 -4.62
N ASP A 25 15.30 6.54 -4.55
CA ASP A 25 16.57 6.32 -5.25
C ASP A 25 17.38 5.14 -4.70
N ALA A 26 17.42 4.92 -3.38
CA ALA A 26 18.07 3.74 -2.81
C ALA A 26 17.35 2.44 -3.24
N TRP A 27 16.02 2.46 -3.29
CA TRP A 27 15.23 1.32 -3.78
C TRP A 27 15.39 1.09 -5.28
N ARG A 28 15.44 2.16 -6.08
CA ARG A 28 15.74 2.09 -7.52
C ARG A 28 17.15 1.55 -7.76
N ALA A 29 18.14 2.01 -6.99
CA ALA A 29 19.51 1.52 -7.09
C ALA A 29 19.61 0.02 -6.76
N LEU A 30 18.87 -0.46 -5.75
CA LEU A 30 18.79 -1.90 -5.43
C LEU A 30 18.09 -2.70 -6.54
N ALA A 31 17.02 -2.14 -7.13
CA ALA A 31 16.31 -2.77 -8.24
C ALA A 31 17.17 -2.87 -9.52
N GLY A 32 18.23 -2.06 -9.64
CA GLY A 32 19.19 -2.13 -10.75
C GLY A 32 18.50 -1.99 -12.10
N ALA A 33 18.82 -2.87 -13.06
CA ALA A 33 18.20 -2.86 -14.38
C ALA A 33 16.67 -3.08 -14.36
N ALA A 34 16.11 -3.62 -13.27
CA ALA A 34 14.68 -3.77 -13.11
C ALA A 34 13.98 -2.45 -12.77
N ALA A 35 14.70 -1.43 -12.29
CA ALA A 35 14.15 -0.12 -11.94
C ALA A 35 13.62 0.66 -13.16
N GLU A 36 14.13 0.37 -14.35
CA GLU A 36 13.75 1.02 -15.60
C GLU A 36 12.69 0.24 -16.39
N ARG A 37 12.40 -1.02 -15.99
CA ARG A 37 11.40 -1.85 -16.69
C ARG A 37 10.00 -1.47 -16.25
N THR A 38 9.27 -0.83 -17.15
CA THR A 38 7.88 -0.42 -16.92
C THR A 38 7.03 -1.05 -18.02
N GLU A 39 6.65 -2.32 -17.82
CA GLU A 39 5.81 -3.02 -18.80
C GLU A 39 4.36 -2.52 -18.70
N PRO A 40 3.68 -2.25 -19.83
CA PRO A 40 2.29 -1.85 -19.82
C PRO A 40 1.40 -3.02 -19.41
N THR A 41 0.48 -2.76 -18.50
CA THR A 41 -0.60 -3.72 -18.20
C THR A 41 -1.57 -3.81 -19.38
N PRO A 42 -2.51 -4.78 -19.40
CA PRO A 42 -3.57 -4.83 -20.42
C PRO A 42 -4.39 -3.54 -20.53
N GLU A 43 -4.45 -2.73 -19.47
CA GLU A 43 -5.08 -1.41 -19.44
C GLU A 43 -4.24 -0.31 -20.12
N GLY A 44 -3.05 -0.64 -20.63
CA GLY A 44 -2.13 0.32 -21.26
C GLY A 44 -1.39 1.22 -20.27
N ILE A 45 -1.42 0.88 -18.98
CA ILE A 45 -0.81 1.68 -17.91
C ILE A 45 0.56 1.07 -17.57
N PRO A 46 1.65 1.85 -17.72
CA PRO A 46 2.98 1.38 -17.35
C PRO A 46 3.16 1.45 -15.81
N VAL A 47 3.42 0.31 -15.17
CA VAL A 47 3.56 0.21 -13.70
C VAL A 47 5.03 0.39 -13.28
N LYS A 48 5.31 1.43 -12.50
CA LYS A 48 6.67 1.71 -12.00
C LYS A 48 7.10 0.63 -11.00
N PRO A 49 8.39 0.20 -11.00
CA PRO A 49 8.90 -0.75 -10.02
C PRO A 49 8.92 -0.23 -8.58
N VAL A 50 9.03 1.10 -8.42
CA VAL A 50 9.07 1.79 -7.11
C VAL A 50 8.23 3.06 -7.20
N TYR A 51 7.27 3.19 -6.28
CA TYR A 51 6.48 4.41 -6.05
C TYR A 51 6.93 5.10 -4.76
N SER A 52 6.74 6.42 -4.71
CA SER A 52 7.24 7.30 -3.65
C SER A 52 6.20 8.36 -3.27
N ALA A 53 6.47 9.14 -2.22
CA ALA A 53 5.62 10.26 -1.85
C ALA A 53 5.45 11.30 -2.97
N ALA A 54 6.45 11.46 -3.84
CA ALA A 54 6.36 12.36 -5.00
C ALA A 54 5.30 11.89 -6.02
N ASP A 55 5.02 10.57 -6.10
CA ASP A 55 3.98 10.04 -6.98
C ASP A 55 2.55 10.33 -6.48
N LEU A 56 2.41 10.88 -5.27
CA LEU A 56 1.13 11.35 -4.72
C LEU A 56 0.82 12.80 -5.11
N GLU A 57 1.78 13.52 -5.67
CA GLU A 57 1.61 14.92 -6.07
C GLU A 57 0.49 15.09 -7.10
N GLY A 58 -0.36 16.08 -6.90
CA GLY A 58 -1.50 16.35 -7.79
C GLY A 58 -2.73 15.46 -7.57
N LEU A 59 -2.67 14.45 -6.70
CA LEU A 59 -3.86 13.67 -6.33
C LEU A 59 -4.79 14.48 -5.42
N THR A 60 -5.98 14.81 -5.93
CA THR A 60 -6.94 15.70 -5.23
C THR A 60 -7.82 14.99 -4.19
N HIS A 61 -7.83 13.66 -4.16
CA HIS A 61 -8.79 12.85 -3.40
C HIS A 61 -8.19 12.13 -2.17
N LEU A 62 -6.94 12.42 -1.81
CA LEU A 62 -6.25 11.72 -0.71
C LEU A 62 -6.84 12.01 0.67
N GLY A 63 -7.41 13.21 0.87
CA GLY A 63 -7.94 13.67 2.16
C GLY A 63 -9.39 13.27 2.46
N GLY A 64 -10.06 12.50 1.58
CA GLY A 64 -11.47 12.16 1.75
C GLY A 64 -11.73 11.20 2.93
N ALA A 65 -13.00 11.15 3.35
CA ALA A 65 -13.51 10.18 4.33
C ALA A 65 -14.46 9.17 3.65
N PRO A 66 -14.53 7.91 4.13
CA PRO A 66 -15.53 6.96 3.67
C PRO A 66 -16.94 7.47 4.01
N GLY A 67 -17.93 7.16 3.16
CA GLY A 67 -19.32 7.62 3.33
C GLY A 67 -19.57 9.08 2.94
N ILE A 68 -18.58 9.78 2.39
CA ILE A 68 -18.70 11.16 1.89
C ILE A 68 -18.29 11.19 0.41
N ALA A 69 -19.05 11.90 -0.43
CA ALA A 69 -18.73 12.08 -1.84
C ALA A 69 -17.29 12.63 -2.01
N PRO A 70 -16.51 12.15 -3.00
CA PRO A 70 -16.88 11.25 -4.09
C PRO A 70 -16.77 9.75 -3.77
N TYR A 71 -16.74 9.37 -2.48
CA TYR A 71 -16.76 7.96 -2.02
C TYR A 71 -15.56 7.10 -2.43
N VAL A 72 -14.41 7.72 -2.75
CA VAL A 72 -13.17 6.99 -3.12
C VAL A 72 -12.74 5.99 -2.04
N ARG A 73 -12.97 6.30 -0.77
CA ARG A 73 -12.65 5.41 0.37
C ARG A 73 -13.79 4.46 0.76
N GLY A 74 -14.87 4.46 -0.03
CA GLY A 74 -16.03 3.60 0.14
C GLY A 74 -17.33 4.36 0.44
N PRO A 75 -18.49 3.74 0.17
CA PRO A 75 -19.81 4.39 0.26
C PRO A 75 -20.37 4.49 1.69
N TYR A 76 -19.81 3.77 2.67
CA TYR A 76 -20.31 3.74 4.05
C TYR A 76 -19.25 4.22 5.03
N SER A 77 -19.62 5.01 6.04
CA SER A 77 -18.68 5.66 6.96
C SER A 77 -17.81 4.69 7.78
N SER A 78 -18.34 3.52 8.15
CA SER A 78 -17.61 2.49 8.91
C SER A 78 -17.06 1.34 8.05
N MET A 79 -17.38 1.31 6.76
CA MET A 79 -17.08 0.20 5.84
C MET A 79 -17.22 -1.17 6.53
N TYR A 80 -16.15 -1.96 6.57
CA TYR A 80 -16.16 -3.33 7.09
C TYR A 80 -15.86 -3.45 8.58
N VAL A 81 -15.71 -2.35 9.32
CA VAL A 81 -15.42 -2.38 10.77
C VAL A 81 -16.54 -3.07 11.55
N GLN A 82 -17.81 -2.82 11.18
CA GLN A 82 -18.97 -3.41 11.85
C GLN A 82 -19.68 -4.48 11.02
N ARG A 83 -19.66 -4.37 9.68
CA ARG A 83 -20.38 -5.26 8.77
C ARG A 83 -19.47 -5.62 7.59
N PRO A 84 -18.94 -6.86 7.52
CA PRO A 84 -18.10 -7.27 6.39
C PRO A 84 -18.92 -7.33 5.09
N TRP A 85 -18.23 -7.47 3.96
CA TRP A 85 -18.89 -7.68 2.68
C TRP A 85 -19.71 -8.98 2.71
N THR A 86 -20.85 -9.00 2.04
CA THR A 86 -21.67 -10.20 1.94
C THR A 86 -20.93 -11.24 1.08
N ILE A 87 -20.66 -12.42 1.62
CA ILE A 87 -20.24 -13.56 0.81
C ILE A 87 -21.44 -13.97 -0.05
N ARG A 88 -21.32 -13.79 -1.37
CA ARG A 88 -22.38 -14.10 -2.34
C ARG A 88 -21.88 -15.16 -3.30
N GLN A 89 -22.11 -16.41 -2.94
CA GLN A 89 -21.82 -17.52 -3.84
C GLN A 89 -22.91 -17.60 -4.90
N TYR A 90 -22.49 -17.53 -6.16
CA TYR A 90 -23.35 -17.90 -7.28
C TYR A 90 -23.35 -19.42 -7.37
N ALA A 91 -24.46 -20.03 -6.94
CA ALA A 91 -24.66 -21.47 -6.93
C ALA A 91 -26.04 -21.80 -7.50
N GLY A 92 -26.12 -22.92 -8.20
CA GLY A 92 -27.33 -23.45 -8.81
C GLY A 92 -26.99 -24.76 -9.52
N PHE A 93 -27.90 -25.72 -9.51
CA PHE A 93 -27.69 -27.01 -10.17
C PHE A 93 -28.96 -27.47 -10.89
N SER A 94 -28.77 -28.06 -12.07
CA SER A 94 -29.77 -28.83 -12.83
C SER A 94 -31.11 -28.12 -13.10
N THR A 95 -32.10 -28.29 -12.20
CA THR A 95 -33.50 -27.90 -12.38
C THR A 95 -33.94 -26.93 -11.29
N ALA A 96 -35.02 -26.19 -11.55
CA ALA A 96 -35.60 -25.28 -10.57
C ALA A 96 -36.47 -25.99 -9.50
N GLU A 97 -36.90 -27.23 -9.76
CA GLU A 97 -37.69 -28.07 -8.83
C GLU A 97 -36.87 -28.60 -7.66
#